data_AF-K6Y350-F1
#
_entry.id   AF-K6Y350-F1
#
_cell.length_a   1.000
_cell.length_b   1.000
_cell.length_c   1.000
_cell.angle_alpha   90.00
_cell.angle_beta   90.00
_cell.angle_gamma   90.00
#
_symmetry.space_group_name_H-M   'P 1'
#
loop_
_entity.id
_entity.type
_entity.pdbx_description
1 polymer ?
#
loop_
_entity_poly.entity_id
_entity_poly.type
_entity_poly.pdbx_seq_one_letter_code
_entity_poly.pdbx_strand_id
1 'polypeptide(L)' 'MPKRTSLKDAKLIDDASDVEGVVSDKRSGWRANAATARRRQRRYKKRLVGELVNLTQENEFELGE' A
#
# COMPACT_ATOMS: atom_id res chain seq x y z
N MET A 1 -17.29 -0.52 -7.92
CA MET A 1 -16.63 -0.96 -6.67
C MET A 1 -15.19 -0.45 -6.70
N PRO A 2 -14.65 0.11 -5.61
CA PRO A 2 -13.26 0.57 -5.57
C PRO A 2 -12.30 -0.60 -5.83
N LYS A 3 -11.20 -0.34 -6.56
CA LYS A 3 -10.11 -1.32 -6.69
C LYS A 3 -9.48 -1.55 -5.31
N ARG A 4 -9.04 -2.78 -5.04
CA ARG A 4 -8.30 -3.13 -3.82
C ARG A 4 -6.86 -2.65 -3.96
N THR A 5 -6.27 -2.14 -2.89
CA THR A 5 -4.82 -1.92 -2.80
C THR A 5 -4.04 -3.20 -3.15
N SER A 6 -3.18 -3.07 -4.15
CA SER A 6 -2.25 -4.05 -4.67
C SER A 6 -0.81 -3.70 -4.25
N LEU A 7 0.10 -4.67 -4.34
CA LEU A 7 1.54 -4.41 -4.16
C LEU A 7 2.08 -3.53 -5.28
N LYS A 8 1.56 -3.70 -6.51
CA LYS A 8 1.94 -2.88 -7.67
C LYS A 8 1.69 -1.38 -7.48
N ASP A 9 0.78 -1.03 -6.57
CA ASP A 9 0.46 0.36 -6.28
C ASP A 9 1.59 1.05 -5.48
N ALA A 10 2.60 0.30 -5.00
CA ALA A 10 3.80 0.87 -4.38
C ALA A 10 4.57 1.80 -5.32
N LYS A 11 4.47 1.58 -6.64
CA LYS A 11 5.08 2.44 -7.67
C LYS A 11 4.43 3.82 -7.80
N LEU A 12 3.31 4.04 -7.12
CA LEU A 12 2.58 5.32 -7.12
C LEU A 12 2.93 6.17 -5.88
N ILE A 13 3.86 5.70 -5.05
CA ILE A 13 4.27 6.37 -3.81
C ILE A 13 5.63 7.00 -4.07
N ASP A 14 5.66 8.33 -4.19
CA ASP A 14 6.90 9.10 -4.24
C ASP A 14 7.20 9.69 -2.87
N ASP A 15 6.17 10.21 -2.19
CA ASP A 15 6.25 10.80 -0.86
C ASP A 15 5.49 9.98 0.20
N ALA A 16 5.87 10.16 1.48
CA ALA A 16 5.22 9.46 2.60
C ALA A 16 3.71 9.73 2.71
N SER A 17 3.25 10.91 2.27
CA SER A 17 1.82 11.27 2.26
C SER A 17 0.99 10.45 1.27
N ASP A 18 1.60 9.97 0.18
CA ASP A 18 0.90 9.28 -0.90
C ASP A 18 0.35 7.92 -0.45
N VAL A 19 0.95 7.34 0.58
CA VAL A 19 0.51 6.10 1.23
C VAL A 19 -0.97 6.17 1.64
N GLU A 20 -1.45 7.33 2.12
CA GLU A 20 -2.84 7.49 2.53
C GLU A 20 -3.80 7.55 1.33
N GLY A 21 -3.36 8.13 0.20
CA GLY A 21 -4.14 8.23 -1.03
C GLY A 21 -4.21 6.92 -1.81
N VAL A 22 -3.14 6.12 -1.78
CA VAL A 22 -3.04 4.83 -2.49
C VAL A 22 -3.82 3.72 -1.79
N VAL A 23 -3.96 3.77 -0.46
CA VAL A 23 -4.64 2.72 0.31
C VAL A 23 -6.17 2.89 0.28
N SER A 24 -6.83 2.16 -0.63
CA SER A 24 -8.29 2.06 -0.69
C SER A 24 -8.86 0.78 -0.03
N ASP A 25 -9.75 0.94 0.97
CA ASP A 25 -10.55 -0.17 1.49
C ASP A 25 -11.81 -0.39 0.64
N LYS A 26 -11.74 -1.31 -0.34
CA LYS A 26 -12.89 -1.72 -1.16
C LYS A 26 -14.07 -2.32 -0.38
N ARG A 27 -13.90 -2.60 0.91
CA ARG A 27 -14.94 -3.11 1.81
C ARG A 27 -15.44 -2.03 2.78
N SER A 28 -15.08 -0.76 2.59
CA SER A 28 -15.77 0.33 3.29
C SER A 28 -17.26 0.29 2.90
N GLY A 29 -18.16 0.37 3.88
CA GLY A 29 -19.61 0.27 3.68
C GLY A 29 -20.22 -1.14 3.79
N TRP A 30 -19.56 -2.22 3.35
CA TRP A 30 -20.15 -3.58 3.46
C TRP A 30 -19.83 -4.26 4.79
N ARG A 31 -20.82 -4.35 5.69
CA ARG A 31 -20.74 -5.03 7.02
C ARG A 31 -19.42 -4.77 7.75
N ALA A 32 -18.86 -3.57 7.60
CA ALA A 32 -17.52 -3.25 8.07
C ALA A 32 -17.59 -2.59 9.45
N ASN A 33 -17.12 -3.30 10.47
CA ASN A 33 -16.84 -2.70 11.77
C ASN A 33 -15.62 -1.76 11.63
N ALA A 34 -15.68 -0.58 12.27
CA ALA A 34 -14.56 0.37 12.37
C ALA A 34 -13.24 -0.30 12.83
N ALA A 35 -13.29 -1.24 13.77
CA ALA A 35 -12.10 -1.99 14.21
C ALA A 35 -11.48 -2.82 13.07
N THR A 36 -12.30 -3.54 12.31
CA THR A 36 -11.86 -4.36 11.17
C THR A 36 -11.34 -3.46 10.04
N ALA A 37 -11.98 -2.32 9.78
CA ALA A 37 -11.52 -1.33 8.81
C ALA A 37 -10.12 -0.82 9.15
N ARG A 38 -9.88 -0.39 10.40
CA ARG A 38 -8.56 0.04 10.89
C ARG A 38 -7.51 -1.06 10.78
N ARG A 39 -7.88 -2.32 11.03
CA ARG A 39 -6.96 -3.46 10.94
C ARG A 39 -6.56 -3.75 9.48
N ARG A 40 -7.51 -3.64 8.54
CA ARG A 40 -7.25 -3.75 7.09
C ARG A 40 -6.36 -2.61 6.57
N GLN A 41 -6.70 -1.37 6.91
CA GLN A 41 -5.90 -0.17 6.60
C GLN A 41 -4.43 -0.36 7.02
N ARG A 42 -4.19 -0.71 8.29
CA ARG A 42 -2.84 -1.00 8.81
C ARG A 42 -2.14 -2.12 8.05
N ARG A 43 -2.85 -3.21 7.73
CA ARG A 43 -2.29 -4.32 6.96
C ARG A 43 -1.86 -3.88 5.55
N TYR A 44 -2.66 -3.07 4.86
CA TYR A 44 -2.34 -2.61 3.51
C TYR A 44 -1.17 -1.64 3.52
N LYS A 45 -1.12 -0.68 4.46
CA LYS A 45 0.04 0.19 4.66
C LYS A 45 1.33 -0.59 4.89
N LYS A 46 1.31 -1.56 5.82
CA LYS A 46 2.49 -2.41 6.08
C LYS A 46 2.96 -3.18 4.84
N ARG A 47 2.03 -3.67 4.03
CA ARG A 47 2.36 -4.40 2.79
C ARG A 47 2.95 -3.48 1.72
N LEU A 48 2.40 -2.28 1.55
CA LEU A 48 2.92 -1.29 0.60
C LEU A 48 4.33 -0.84 0.97
N VAL A 49 4.55 -0.49 2.25
CA VAL A 49 5.87 -0.09 2.74
C VAL A 49 6.89 -1.21 2.56
N GLY A 50 6.52 -2.47 2.83
CA GLY A 50 7.41 -3.60 2.58
C GLY A 50 7.77 -3.78 1.11
N GLU A 51 6.82 -3.57 0.20
CA GLU A 51 7.08 -3.61 -1.25
C GLU A 51 7.98 -2.45 -1.69
N LEU A 52 7.77 -1.26 -1.13
CA LEU A 52 8.58 -0.09 -1.44
C LEU A 52 10.06 -0.33 -1.10
N VAL A 53 10.34 -0.97 0.04
CA VAL A 53 11.70 -1.37 0.43
C VAL A 53 12.31 -2.37 -0.57
N ASN A 54 11.53 -3.34 -1.04
CA ASN A 54 12.02 -4.28 -2.04
C ASN A 54 12.35 -3.57 -3.37
N LEU A 55 11.44 -2.68 -3.83
CA LEU A 55 11.64 -1.90 -5.05
C LEU A 55 12.87 -0.98 -4.96
N THR A 56 13.11 -0.37 -3.79
CA THR A 56 14.31 0.47 -3.60
C THR A 56 15.58 -0.36 -3.63
N GLN A 57 15.58 -1.55 -3.02
CA GLN A 57 16.74 -2.46 -3.03
C GLN A 57 17.02 -3.03 -4.43
N GLU A 58 15.98 -3.38 -5.19
CA GLU A 58 16.09 -3.81 -6.58
C GLU A 58 16.70 -2.69 -7.45
N ASN A 59 16.21 -1.46 -7.32
CA ASN A 59 16.75 -0.30 -8.05
C ASN A 59 18.20 0.01 -7.69
N GLU A 60 18.59 -0.10 -6.41
CA GLU A 60 19.98 0.10 -5.97
C GLU A 60 20.92 -0.95 -6.56
N PHE A 61 20.44 -2.18 -6.73
CA PHE A 61 21.21 -3.26 -7.35
C PHE A 61 21.43 -3.05 -8.85
N GLU A 62 20.41 -2.56 -9.58
CA GLU A 62 20.50 -2.33 -11.04
C GLU A 62 21.38 -1.13 -11.44
N LEU A 63 21.60 -0.17 -10.55
CA LEU A 63 22.46 1.00 -10.79
C LEU A 63 23.95 0.77 -10.43
N GLY A 64 24.26 -0.38 -9.84
CA GLY A 64 25.60 -0.75 -9.37
C GLY A 64 26.39 -1.69 -10.29
N GLU A 65 25.81 -2.10 -11.43
CA GLU A 65 26.47 -2.86 -12.52
C GLU A 65 26.80 -1.97 -13.72
#